data_AF-A0ABC9E3F5-F1
#
_entry.id   AF-A0ABC9E3F5-F1
#
_cell.length_a   1.000
_cell.length_b   1.000
_cell.length_c   1.000
_cell.angle_alpha   90.00
_cell.angle_beta   90.00
_cell.angle_gamma   90.00
#
_symmetry.space_group_name_H-M   'P 1'
#
loop_
_entity.id
_entity.type
_entity.pdbx_description
1 polymer ?
#
loop_
_entity_poly.entity_id
_entity_poly.type
_entity_poly.pdbx_seq_one_letter_code
_entity_poly.pdbx_strand_id
1 'polypeptide(L)'
;MAASPSARLHHHQTSPCRHLPARTNHQSPAARCLWRRRPGPAAPPLRLRATGAAQPLDSNDSLPRAAAELEPPPPLRLKIAVVGFGNYGQFLARTLVAQGHTVLAHSRSDYSAAAAALGARFFPDPHDLCECHPDVVLLSTSILSAEAVVRSLPVHRLRRDTLFADVLSVKEFPKNLLLGALPPEFDIICTHPMFGPESAGDGWAGLPFVYDEVRVGACAARRARADAFLDIFAREGCRMVEMDCAEHDAHAAGSQFLTHTVGRMLAALELRPTPVDTRGYETLLRLVDNTCSDSFDLYNGLFMYKKNSTELLNRLEWAMDAVKKRLFDGLHGVLRRQLFDFDGEPPAAEMVVVGGDDLDNDGDDEGDADAGDGDESGAGAEE
;
A
#
# COMPACT_ATOMS: atom_id res chain seq x y z
N MET A 1 55.05 35.01 -17.50
CA MET A 1 55.88 34.58 -16.35
C MET A 1 54.92 34.00 -15.32
N ALA A 2 54.76 32.68 -15.33
CA ALA A 2 55.36 31.73 -14.37
C ALA A 2 54.64 31.79 -12.99
N ALA A 3 54.15 30.73 -12.36
CA ALA A 3 54.21 29.29 -12.60
C ALA A 3 53.09 28.57 -11.80
N SER A 4 52.67 27.41 -12.28
CA SER A 4 51.92 26.38 -11.54
C SER A 4 52.73 25.80 -10.37
N PRO A 5 52.07 25.02 -9.50
CA PRO A 5 52.64 23.71 -9.19
C PRO A 5 51.64 22.57 -9.41
N SER A 6 52.12 21.55 -10.13
CA SER A 6 51.53 20.22 -10.20
C SER A 6 51.69 19.48 -8.87
N ALA A 7 50.63 18.81 -8.41
CA ALA A 7 50.72 17.70 -7.47
C ALA A 7 50.38 16.41 -8.22
N ARG A 8 51.34 15.48 -8.28
CA ARG A 8 51.18 14.14 -8.82
C ARG A 8 51.32 13.11 -7.69
N LEU A 9 50.43 12.11 -7.79
CA LEU A 9 50.60 10.69 -7.45
C LEU A 9 50.65 10.26 -5.98
N HIS A 10 49.60 9.55 -5.57
CA HIS A 10 49.74 8.18 -5.07
C HIS A 10 48.54 7.33 -5.53
N HIS A 11 48.74 6.58 -6.62
CA HIS A 11 47.89 5.45 -6.99
C HIS A 11 48.32 4.25 -6.16
N HIS A 12 47.43 3.74 -5.30
CA HIS A 12 47.56 2.38 -4.76
C HIS A 12 47.08 1.38 -5.82
N GLN A 13 48.05 0.79 -6.51
CA GLN A 13 47.87 -0.45 -7.27
C GLN A 13 47.87 -1.63 -6.30
N THR A 14 46.78 -2.40 -6.25
CA THR A 14 46.81 -3.77 -5.73
C THR A 14 46.86 -4.73 -6.93
N SER A 15 47.89 -5.57 -6.93
CA SER A 15 48.22 -6.50 -8.00
C SER A 15 47.22 -7.67 -8.11
N PRO A 16 47.08 -8.27 -9.31
CA PRO A 16 46.18 -9.37 -9.58
C PRO A 16 46.78 -10.73 -9.17
N CYS A 17 45.97 -11.56 -8.52
CA CYS A 17 46.34 -12.96 -8.26
C CYS A 17 46.24 -13.78 -9.55
N ARG A 18 47.26 -14.64 -9.71
CA ARG A 18 47.62 -15.41 -10.89
C ARG A 18 46.62 -16.52 -11.25
N HIS A 19 46.41 -16.67 -12.55
CA HIS A 19 45.94 -17.90 -13.20
C HIS A 19 46.95 -19.06 -13.05
N LEU A 20 46.45 -20.27 -12.84
CA LEU A 20 47.05 -21.56 -13.23
C LEU A 20 45.93 -22.52 -13.69
N PRO A 21 46.24 -23.56 -14.49
CA PRO A 21 45.48 -23.89 -15.69
C PRO A 21 44.55 -25.12 -15.59
N ALA A 22 43.79 -25.27 -16.68
CA ALA A 22 42.86 -26.33 -17.02
C ALA A 22 43.36 -27.77 -16.78
N ARG A 23 42.43 -28.61 -16.32
CA ARG A 23 42.49 -30.07 -16.48
C ARG A 23 41.48 -30.52 -17.53
N THR A 24 42.01 -31.23 -18.51
CA THR A 24 41.37 -31.86 -19.65
C THR A 24 40.70 -33.19 -19.31
N ASN A 25 39.73 -33.56 -20.15
CA ASN A 25 39.25 -34.91 -20.48
C ASN A 25 38.57 -35.74 -19.38
N HIS A 26 37.25 -35.87 -19.51
CA HIS A 26 36.67 -37.19 -19.74
C HIS A 26 35.54 -37.12 -20.77
N GLN A 27 35.78 -37.79 -21.89
CA GLN A 27 34.81 -38.11 -22.93
C GLN A 27 34.00 -39.35 -22.54
N SER A 28 32.79 -39.41 -23.10
CA SER A 28 32.00 -40.58 -23.49
C SER A 28 30.87 -41.03 -22.53
N PRO A 29 29.77 -41.62 -23.07
CA PRO A 29 29.10 -41.26 -24.31
C PRO A 29 27.56 -41.16 -24.16
N ALA A 30 26.94 -40.52 -25.16
CA ALA A 30 25.51 -40.46 -25.36
C ALA A 30 24.88 -41.85 -25.53
N ALA A 31 23.94 -42.21 -24.66
CA ALA A 31 23.03 -43.32 -24.87
C ALA A 31 21.81 -42.83 -25.67
N ARG A 32 21.80 -43.14 -26.97
CA ARG A 32 20.62 -43.03 -27.84
C ARG A 32 19.62 -44.13 -27.46
N CYS A 33 18.56 -43.79 -26.73
CA CYS A 33 17.40 -44.67 -26.58
C CYS A 33 16.56 -44.67 -27.87
N LEU A 34 16.90 -45.58 -28.78
CA LEU A 34 16.10 -45.96 -29.94
C LEU A 34 14.96 -46.88 -29.48
N TRP A 35 13.76 -46.31 -29.26
CA TRP A 35 12.55 -47.12 -29.17
C TRP A 35 12.14 -47.60 -30.57
N ARG A 36 12.66 -48.76 -30.97
CA ARG A 36 12.16 -49.51 -32.13
C ARG A 36 10.78 -50.08 -31.79
N ARG A 37 9.74 -49.53 -32.42
CA ARG A 37 8.42 -50.15 -32.53
C ARG A 37 8.52 -51.48 -33.27
N ARG A 38 7.98 -52.55 -32.69
CA ARG A 38 7.59 -53.78 -33.41
C ARG A 38 6.06 -53.83 -33.53
N PRO A 39 5.51 -54.24 -34.68
CA PRO A 39 4.07 -54.27 -34.93
C PRO A 39 3.43 -55.52 -34.30
N GLY A 40 2.38 -55.32 -33.50
CA GLY A 40 1.49 -56.37 -33.01
C GLY A 40 0.19 -56.45 -33.84
N PRO A 41 -0.48 -57.62 -33.89
CA PRO A 41 -1.53 -57.92 -34.85
C PRO A 41 -2.88 -57.24 -34.53
N ALA A 42 -3.67 -57.06 -35.58
CA ALA A 42 -4.94 -56.35 -35.64
C ALA A 42 -6.03 -56.89 -34.70
N ALA A 43 -6.74 -55.99 -34.03
CA ALA A 43 -7.97 -56.27 -33.29
C ALA A 43 -9.21 -56.11 -34.20
N PRO A 44 -10.25 -56.96 -34.07
CA PRO A 44 -11.45 -56.91 -34.89
C PRO A 44 -12.42 -55.79 -34.45
N PRO A 45 -13.37 -55.37 -35.32
CA PRO A 45 -14.14 -54.15 -35.16
C PRO A 45 -15.25 -54.28 -34.11
N LEU A 46 -15.35 -53.31 -33.19
CA LEU A 46 -16.46 -53.20 -32.25
C LEU A 46 -17.70 -52.64 -32.98
N ARG A 47 -18.75 -53.46 -33.03
CA ARG A 47 -20.07 -53.13 -33.54
C ARG A 47 -20.80 -52.17 -32.60
N LEU A 48 -21.21 -51.00 -33.10
CA LEU A 48 -22.25 -50.18 -32.50
C LEU A 48 -23.56 -50.99 -32.44
N ARG A 49 -24.18 -51.07 -31.25
CA ARG A 49 -25.60 -51.42 -31.11
C ARG A 49 -26.32 -50.23 -30.48
N ALA A 50 -27.13 -49.56 -31.29
CA ALA A 50 -28.17 -48.67 -30.82
C ALA A 50 -29.34 -49.52 -30.31
N THR A 51 -29.79 -49.26 -29.09
CA THR A 51 -31.10 -49.70 -28.60
C THR A 51 -31.84 -48.48 -28.11
N GLY A 52 -32.67 -47.91 -28.99
CA GLY A 52 -33.75 -47.02 -28.59
C GLY A 52 -34.96 -47.86 -28.20
N ALA A 53 -35.53 -47.57 -27.03
CA ALA A 53 -36.94 -47.75 -26.75
C ALA A 53 -37.32 -46.78 -25.62
N ALA A 54 -38.13 -45.79 -25.98
CA ALA A 54 -38.84 -44.91 -25.07
C ALA A 54 -40.10 -45.63 -24.57
N GLN A 55 -40.40 -45.55 -23.25
CA GLN A 55 -41.74 -45.65 -22.61
C GLN A 55 -41.61 -45.18 -21.12
N PRO A 56 -42.71 -44.90 -20.39
CA PRO A 56 -43.38 -43.61 -20.31
C PRO A 56 -43.25 -42.95 -18.92
N LEU A 57 -43.78 -41.74 -18.83
CA LEU A 57 -43.83 -40.84 -17.68
C LEU A 57 -44.64 -41.44 -16.50
N ASP A 58 -43.97 -41.86 -15.42
CA ASP A 58 -44.61 -42.10 -14.12
C ASP A 58 -44.33 -40.94 -13.17
N SER A 59 -45.43 -40.42 -12.61
CA SER A 59 -45.47 -39.22 -11.79
C SER A 59 -45.28 -39.56 -10.31
N ASN A 60 -44.53 -38.69 -9.63
CA ASN A 60 -44.37 -38.60 -8.18
C ASN A 60 -43.77 -39.82 -7.47
N ASP A 61 -42.46 -39.74 -7.21
CA ASP A 61 -41.97 -40.09 -5.89
C ASP A 61 -40.72 -39.27 -5.48
N SER A 62 -40.88 -38.58 -4.36
CA SER A 62 -39.85 -38.27 -3.35
C SER A 62 -38.45 -37.77 -3.80
N LEU A 63 -38.26 -36.45 -3.76
CA LEU A 63 -36.96 -35.82 -3.43
C LEU A 63 -36.57 -36.23 -1.99
N PRO A 64 -35.28 -36.54 -1.74
CA PRO A 64 -34.29 -35.49 -1.66
C PRO A 64 -33.12 -35.74 -2.62
N ARG A 65 -33.00 -34.90 -3.64
CA ARG A 65 -31.68 -34.64 -4.22
C ARG A 65 -30.88 -33.94 -3.13
N ALA A 66 -30.05 -34.70 -2.42
CA ALA A 66 -28.87 -34.14 -1.79
C ALA A 66 -28.21 -33.26 -2.85
N ALA A 67 -28.22 -31.95 -2.62
CA ALA A 67 -27.32 -31.05 -3.32
C ALA A 67 -25.93 -31.57 -2.96
N ALA A 68 -25.33 -32.34 -3.86
CA ALA A 68 -23.90 -32.52 -3.84
C ALA A 68 -23.35 -31.10 -3.90
N GLU A 69 -22.82 -30.62 -2.77
CA GLU A 69 -21.98 -29.45 -2.70
C GLU A 69 -20.87 -29.71 -3.72
N LEU A 70 -21.05 -29.16 -4.93
CA LEU A 70 -20.04 -29.22 -5.96
C LEU A 70 -18.89 -28.41 -5.36
N GLU A 71 -17.84 -29.10 -4.91
CA GLU A 71 -16.59 -28.48 -4.50
C GLU A 71 -16.30 -27.33 -5.47
N PRO A 72 -16.12 -26.08 -4.97
CA PRO A 72 -15.93 -24.95 -5.86
C PRO A 72 -14.76 -25.26 -6.81
N PRO A 73 -14.87 -24.89 -8.09
CA PRO A 73 -13.79 -25.15 -9.05
C PRO A 73 -12.48 -24.59 -8.49
N PRO A 74 -11.35 -25.28 -8.73
CA PRO A 74 -10.06 -24.84 -8.20
C PRO A 74 -9.77 -23.41 -8.67
N PRO A 75 -9.11 -22.58 -7.84
CA PRO A 75 -8.71 -21.22 -8.21
C PRO A 75 -8.07 -21.14 -9.59
N LEU A 76 -8.43 -20.11 -10.35
CA LEU A 76 -7.76 -19.78 -11.59
C LEU A 76 -6.30 -19.38 -11.28
N ARG A 77 -5.34 -20.17 -11.77
CA ARG A 77 -3.92 -19.85 -11.65
C ARG A 77 -3.51 -18.81 -12.67
N LEU A 78 -3.24 -17.59 -12.19
CA LEU A 78 -2.76 -16.47 -13.00
C LEU A 78 -1.24 -16.52 -13.27
N LYS A 79 -0.83 -15.94 -14.40
CA LYS A 79 0.54 -15.50 -14.68
C LYS A 79 0.66 -14.01 -14.40
N ILE A 80 1.42 -13.65 -13.37
CA ILE A 80 1.48 -12.29 -12.81
C ILE A 80 2.88 -11.74 -13.02
N ALA A 81 2.99 -10.61 -13.72
CA ALA A 81 4.22 -9.85 -13.85
C ALA A 81 4.29 -8.77 -12.77
N VAL A 82 5.18 -8.96 -11.79
CA VAL A 82 5.49 -7.95 -10.76
C VAL A 82 6.54 -6.99 -11.29
N VAL A 83 6.12 -5.76 -11.56
CA VAL A 83 6.97 -4.68 -12.06
C VAL A 83 7.32 -3.76 -10.90
N GLY A 84 8.59 -3.74 -10.51
CA GLY A 84 9.06 -3.15 -9.25
C GLY A 84 9.33 -4.22 -8.20
N PHE A 85 10.39 -5.01 -8.40
CA PHE A 85 10.73 -6.15 -7.53
C PHE A 85 11.56 -5.78 -6.28
N GLY A 86 11.22 -4.65 -5.66
CA GLY A 86 11.81 -4.21 -4.38
C GLY A 86 11.18 -4.91 -3.17
N ASN A 87 11.31 -4.33 -1.98
CA ASN A 87 10.82 -4.92 -0.71
C ASN A 87 9.34 -5.36 -0.81
N TYR A 88 8.48 -4.45 -1.29
CA TYR A 88 7.04 -4.72 -1.38
C TYR A 88 6.67 -5.71 -2.48
N GLY A 89 7.28 -5.59 -3.67
CA GLY A 89 7.07 -6.55 -4.77
C GLY A 89 7.50 -7.97 -4.39
N GLN A 90 8.61 -8.12 -3.65
CA GLN A 90 9.07 -9.40 -3.11
C GLN A 90 8.14 -9.95 -2.01
N PHE A 91 7.60 -9.06 -1.16
CA PHE A 91 6.62 -9.41 -0.15
C PHE A 91 5.36 -10.02 -0.76
N LEU A 92 4.78 -9.39 -1.79
CA LEU A 92 3.64 -9.94 -2.50
C LEU A 92 4.00 -11.23 -3.26
N ALA A 93 5.14 -11.25 -3.96
CA ALA A 93 5.57 -12.39 -4.76
C ALA A 93 5.68 -13.70 -3.96
N ARG A 94 6.07 -13.63 -2.68
CA ARG A 94 6.08 -14.79 -1.77
C ARG A 94 4.71 -15.48 -1.72
N THR A 95 3.67 -14.72 -1.45
CA THR A 95 2.30 -15.22 -1.36
C THR A 95 1.78 -15.66 -2.73
N LEU A 96 2.04 -14.88 -3.79
CA LEU A 96 1.65 -15.24 -5.15
C LEU A 96 2.21 -16.62 -5.56
N VAL A 97 3.49 -16.89 -5.30
CA VAL A 97 4.10 -18.19 -5.58
C VAL A 97 3.53 -19.28 -4.67
N ALA A 98 3.33 -19.01 -3.38
CA ALA A 98 2.77 -19.97 -2.43
C ALA A 98 1.36 -20.44 -2.81
N GLN A 99 0.54 -19.55 -3.38
CA GLN A 99 -0.78 -19.88 -3.93
C GLN A 99 -0.73 -20.59 -5.29
N GLY A 100 0.45 -20.75 -5.88
CA GLY A 100 0.68 -21.50 -7.12
C GLY A 100 0.55 -20.68 -8.40
N HIS A 101 0.59 -19.34 -8.31
CA HIS A 101 0.64 -18.45 -9.47
C HIS A 101 2.01 -18.52 -10.15
N THR A 102 2.06 -18.26 -11.46
CA THR A 102 3.32 -18.09 -12.16
C THR A 102 3.77 -16.64 -12.03
N VAL A 103 4.84 -16.39 -11.27
CA VAL A 103 5.35 -15.03 -11.05
C VAL A 103 6.53 -14.72 -11.97
N LEU A 104 6.37 -13.66 -12.74
CA LEU A 104 7.42 -13.02 -13.53
C LEU A 104 7.81 -11.73 -12.81
N ALA A 105 9.09 -11.40 -12.79
CA ALA A 105 9.60 -10.23 -12.09
C ALA A 105 10.40 -9.33 -13.03
N HIS A 106 10.17 -8.03 -12.96
CA HIS A 106 11.00 -7.03 -13.60
C HIS A 106 11.26 -5.86 -12.65
N SER A 107 12.46 -5.29 -12.71
CA SER A 107 12.83 -4.12 -11.93
C SER A 107 14.02 -3.42 -12.57
N ARG A 108 14.22 -2.14 -12.23
CA ARG A 108 15.39 -1.37 -12.63
C ARG A 108 16.70 -1.99 -12.13
N SER A 109 16.70 -2.49 -10.90
CA SER A 109 17.85 -3.17 -10.30
C SER A 109 17.77 -4.67 -10.54
N ASP A 110 18.93 -5.33 -10.61
CA ASP A 110 18.99 -6.78 -10.74
C ASP A 110 18.56 -7.47 -9.45
N TYR A 111 17.45 -8.23 -9.53
CA TYR A 111 16.94 -9.07 -8.45
C TYR A 111 16.87 -10.54 -8.88
N SER A 112 17.66 -10.98 -9.86
CA SER A 112 17.63 -12.35 -10.39
C SER A 112 17.74 -13.41 -9.30
N ALA A 113 18.68 -13.24 -8.37
CA ALA A 113 18.88 -14.18 -7.26
C ALA A 113 17.70 -14.18 -6.28
N ALA A 114 17.17 -13.00 -5.92
CA ALA A 114 16.04 -12.87 -5.01
C ALA A 114 14.75 -13.46 -5.62
N ALA A 115 14.49 -13.18 -6.90
CA ALA A 115 13.36 -13.76 -7.63
C ALA A 115 13.45 -15.29 -7.69
N ALA A 116 14.63 -15.84 -8.03
CA ALA A 116 14.83 -17.28 -8.08
C ALA A 116 14.61 -17.95 -6.71
N ALA A 117 15.11 -17.34 -5.62
CA ALA A 117 14.89 -17.82 -4.26
C ALA A 117 13.40 -17.84 -3.86
N LEU A 118 12.59 -16.95 -4.44
CA LEU A 118 11.14 -16.89 -4.24
C LEU A 118 10.34 -17.77 -5.21
N GLY A 119 10.98 -18.47 -6.15
CA GLY A 119 10.29 -19.23 -7.20
C GLY A 119 9.72 -18.37 -8.34
N ALA A 120 10.14 -17.10 -8.45
CA ALA A 120 9.80 -16.21 -9.54
C ALA A 120 10.88 -16.20 -10.64
N ARG A 121 10.49 -15.87 -11.88
CA ARG A 121 11.43 -15.70 -13.00
C ARG A 121 11.70 -14.23 -13.25
N PHE A 122 12.96 -13.81 -13.12
CA PHE A 122 13.37 -12.43 -13.37
C PHE A 122 13.66 -12.15 -14.85
N PHE A 123 13.26 -10.97 -15.31
CA PHE A 123 13.48 -10.44 -16.66
C PHE A 123 14.14 -9.06 -16.57
N PRO A 124 15.42 -8.94 -16.95
CA PRO A 124 16.10 -7.64 -16.99
C PRO A 124 15.49 -6.70 -18.05
N ASP A 125 15.08 -7.23 -19.20
CA ASP A 125 14.45 -6.48 -20.28
C ASP A 125 12.91 -6.54 -20.16
N PRO A 126 12.21 -5.40 -20.08
CA PRO A 126 10.74 -5.40 -20.06
C PRO A 126 10.11 -5.93 -21.35
N HIS A 127 10.82 -5.96 -22.48
CA HIS A 127 10.32 -6.54 -23.73
C HIS A 127 10.12 -8.05 -23.59
N ASP A 128 11.13 -8.76 -23.06
CA ASP A 128 11.08 -10.20 -22.80
C ASP A 128 9.97 -10.55 -21.79
N LEU A 129 9.78 -9.70 -20.78
CA LEU A 129 8.69 -9.85 -19.82
C LEU A 129 7.32 -9.78 -20.53
N CYS A 130 7.11 -8.78 -21.38
CA CYS A 130 5.83 -8.60 -22.07
C CYS A 130 5.54 -9.72 -23.08
N GLU A 131 6.56 -10.30 -23.71
CA GLU A 131 6.43 -11.46 -24.60
C GLU A 131 5.99 -12.74 -23.87
N CYS A 132 6.17 -12.80 -22.54
CA CYS A 132 5.63 -13.90 -21.75
C CYS A 132 4.10 -13.83 -21.60
N HIS A 133 3.46 -12.76 -22.06
CA HIS A 133 2.02 -12.53 -22.03
C HIS A 133 1.41 -12.80 -20.64
N PRO A 134 1.76 -11.99 -19.63
CA PRO A 134 1.12 -12.07 -18.32
C PRO A 134 -0.37 -11.78 -18.40
N ASP A 135 -1.14 -12.46 -17.56
CA ASP A 135 -2.56 -12.19 -17.36
C ASP A 135 -2.74 -10.86 -16.61
N VAL A 136 -1.86 -10.62 -15.62
CA VAL A 136 -1.83 -9.43 -14.77
C VAL A 136 -0.44 -8.80 -14.76
N VAL A 137 -0.36 -7.49 -14.93
CA VAL A 137 0.82 -6.67 -14.64
C VAL A 137 0.56 -5.93 -13.33
N LEU A 138 1.31 -6.29 -12.28
CA LEU A 138 1.22 -5.71 -10.94
C LEU A 138 2.33 -4.68 -10.74
N LEU A 139 1.95 -3.41 -10.65
CA LEU A 139 2.86 -2.29 -10.42
C LEU A 139 3.15 -2.14 -8.93
N SER A 140 4.38 -2.49 -8.55
CA SER A 140 4.92 -2.42 -7.18
C SER A 140 6.16 -1.51 -7.08
N THR A 141 6.19 -0.46 -7.90
CA THR A 141 7.25 0.57 -7.89
C THR A 141 6.99 1.63 -6.82
N SER A 142 7.94 2.55 -6.61
CA SER A 142 7.64 3.76 -5.81
C SER A 142 6.64 4.64 -6.53
N ILE A 143 5.85 5.41 -5.76
CA ILE A 143 4.88 6.38 -6.29
C ILE A 143 5.57 7.33 -7.28
N LEU A 144 6.72 7.87 -6.89
CA LEU A 144 7.49 8.84 -7.66
C LEU A 144 8.03 8.29 -8.99
N SER A 145 8.20 6.98 -9.11
CA SER A 145 8.75 6.34 -10.32
C SER A 145 7.70 5.70 -11.22
N ALA A 146 6.45 5.57 -10.76
CA ALA A 146 5.42 4.81 -11.44
C ALA A 146 5.13 5.34 -12.86
N GLU A 147 5.06 6.66 -13.05
CA GLU A 147 4.85 7.23 -14.39
C GLU A 147 5.96 6.85 -15.37
N ALA A 148 7.22 7.05 -14.97
CA ALA A 148 8.37 6.72 -15.81
C ALA A 148 8.39 5.22 -16.16
N VAL A 149 8.06 4.36 -15.20
CA VAL A 149 8.01 2.91 -15.42
C VAL A 149 6.88 2.53 -16.36
N VAL A 150 5.64 2.99 -16.13
CA VAL A 150 4.49 2.70 -17.00
C VAL A 150 4.76 3.14 -18.43
N ARG A 151 5.33 4.34 -18.63
CA ARG A 151 5.69 4.85 -19.97
C ARG A 151 6.80 4.05 -20.65
N SER A 152 7.67 3.39 -19.89
CA SER A 152 8.77 2.58 -20.42
C SER A 152 8.35 1.16 -20.83
N LEU A 153 7.20 0.67 -20.35
CA LEU A 153 6.75 -0.68 -20.65
C LEU A 153 6.31 -0.80 -22.12
N PRO A 154 6.74 -1.83 -22.85
CA PRO A 154 6.32 -2.07 -24.23
C PRO A 154 4.92 -2.69 -24.28
N VAL A 155 3.91 -1.94 -23.84
CA VAL A 155 2.52 -2.40 -23.67
C VAL A 155 1.89 -2.95 -24.96
N HIS A 156 2.38 -2.53 -26.13
CA HIS A 156 1.97 -3.05 -27.43
C HIS A 156 2.30 -4.55 -27.64
N ARG A 157 3.20 -5.12 -26.83
CA ARG A 157 3.54 -6.55 -26.84
C ARG A 157 2.66 -7.39 -25.91
N LEU A 158 1.90 -6.74 -25.03
CA LEU A 158 0.95 -7.41 -24.14
C LEU A 158 -0.32 -7.80 -24.89
N ARG A 159 -1.10 -8.70 -24.30
CA ARG A 159 -2.44 -9.02 -24.82
C ARG A 159 -3.34 -7.82 -24.53
N ARG A 160 -4.27 -7.54 -25.45
CA ARG A 160 -5.19 -6.39 -25.33
C ARG A 160 -6.10 -6.45 -24.10
N ASP A 161 -6.30 -7.65 -23.56
CA ASP A 161 -7.12 -7.90 -22.38
C ASP A 161 -6.29 -8.00 -21.09
N THR A 162 -4.98 -7.77 -21.10
CA THR A 162 -4.12 -7.84 -19.89
C THR A 162 -4.65 -6.87 -18.82
N LEU A 163 -4.69 -7.35 -17.57
CA LEU A 163 -5.08 -6.55 -16.42
C LEU A 163 -3.86 -5.82 -15.85
N PHE A 164 -3.96 -4.51 -15.68
CA PHE A 164 -3.02 -3.73 -14.89
C PHE A 164 -3.59 -3.52 -13.49
N ALA A 165 -2.79 -3.87 -12.49
CA ALA A 165 -3.09 -3.58 -11.11
C ALA A 165 -1.94 -2.78 -10.48
N ASP A 166 -2.24 -1.83 -9.60
CA ASP A 166 -1.24 -1.12 -8.81
C ASP A 166 -1.40 -1.42 -7.32
N VAL A 167 -0.30 -1.34 -6.57
CA VAL A 167 -0.27 -1.43 -5.10
C VAL A 167 0.38 -0.19 -4.47
N LEU A 168 0.30 0.98 -5.12
CA LEU A 168 0.85 2.22 -4.58
C LEU A 168 0.08 2.67 -3.34
N SER A 169 0.66 3.51 -2.49
CA SER A 169 -0.04 3.98 -1.27
C SER A 169 -0.95 5.21 -1.48
N VAL A 170 -1.13 5.61 -2.73
CA VAL A 170 -2.07 6.64 -3.22
C VAL A 170 -2.87 6.06 -4.38
N LYS A 171 -4.06 6.60 -4.68
CA LYS A 171 -5.00 5.96 -5.62
C LYS A 171 -5.49 6.85 -6.75
N GLU A 172 -5.74 8.15 -6.53
CA GLU A 172 -6.11 9.05 -7.63
C GLU A 172 -5.00 9.13 -8.69
N PHE A 173 -3.74 9.19 -8.25
CA PHE A 173 -2.59 9.26 -9.15
C PHE A 173 -2.45 8.04 -10.08
N PRO A 174 -2.32 6.78 -9.58
CA PRO A 174 -2.21 5.63 -10.48
C PRO A 174 -3.47 5.43 -11.34
N LYS A 175 -4.68 5.70 -10.83
CA LYS A 175 -5.91 5.66 -11.62
C LYS A 175 -5.81 6.55 -12.86
N ASN A 176 -5.46 7.82 -12.66
CA ASN A 176 -5.35 8.79 -13.75
C ASN A 176 -4.19 8.48 -14.71
N LEU A 177 -3.04 8.06 -14.16
CA LEU A 177 -1.89 7.64 -14.96
C LEU A 177 -2.24 6.46 -15.88
N LEU A 178 -2.86 5.41 -15.35
CA LEU A 178 -3.17 4.19 -16.10
C LEU A 178 -4.27 4.43 -17.13
N LEU A 179 -5.31 5.19 -16.79
CA LEU A 179 -6.36 5.57 -17.74
C LEU A 179 -5.81 6.40 -18.91
N GLY A 180 -4.84 7.29 -18.64
CA GLY A 180 -4.22 8.14 -19.66
C GLY A 180 -3.13 7.45 -20.49
N ALA A 181 -2.42 6.48 -19.92
CA ALA A 181 -1.29 5.81 -20.58
C ALA A 181 -1.66 4.50 -21.31
N LEU A 182 -2.67 3.76 -20.81
CA LEU A 182 -3.00 2.45 -21.33
C LEU A 182 -4.13 2.49 -22.37
N PRO A 183 -4.05 1.69 -23.44
CA PRO A 183 -5.15 1.56 -24.41
C PRO A 183 -6.47 1.13 -23.74
N PRO A 184 -7.64 1.53 -24.27
CA PRO A 184 -8.94 1.30 -23.65
C PRO A 184 -9.30 -0.18 -23.49
N GLU A 185 -8.65 -1.07 -24.24
CA GLU A 185 -8.88 -2.51 -24.16
C GLU A 185 -8.32 -3.13 -22.87
N PHE A 186 -7.30 -2.53 -22.25
CA PHE A 186 -6.67 -3.06 -21.03
C PHE A 186 -7.57 -2.85 -19.81
N ASP A 187 -7.60 -3.86 -18.94
CA ASP A 187 -8.27 -3.77 -17.64
C ASP A 187 -7.39 -3.03 -16.63
N ILE A 188 -8.01 -2.32 -15.69
CA ILE A 188 -7.37 -1.55 -14.63
C ILE A 188 -8.10 -1.80 -13.31
N ILE A 189 -7.36 -2.22 -12.29
CA ILE A 189 -7.80 -2.26 -10.89
C ILE A 189 -6.76 -1.52 -10.06
N CYS A 190 -7.18 -0.50 -9.33
CA CYS A 190 -6.28 0.19 -8.40
C CYS A 190 -6.42 -0.43 -7.02
N THR A 191 -5.32 -0.82 -6.37
CA THR A 191 -5.39 -1.51 -5.06
C THR A 191 -4.43 -0.93 -4.05
N HIS A 192 -4.73 -1.10 -2.77
CA HIS A 192 -3.83 -0.75 -1.69
C HIS A 192 -4.02 -1.76 -0.56
N PRO A 193 -3.15 -2.78 -0.46
CA PRO A 193 -3.03 -3.54 0.77
C PRO A 193 -2.54 -2.56 1.85
N MET A 194 -3.36 -2.29 2.87
CA MET A 194 -3.08 -1.31 3.94
C MET A 194 -2.09 -1.86 4.97
N PHE A 195 -1.16 -2.68 4.49
CA PHE A 195 -0.18 -3.43 5.26
C PHE A 195 1.05 -3.70 4.40
N GLY A 196 2.17 -4.00 5.05
CA GLY A 196 3.42 -4.35 4.41
C GLY A 196 4.25 -5.33 5.23
N PRO A 197 5.53 -5.53 4.86
CA PRO A 197 6.40 -6.52 5.48
C PRO A 197 6.44 -6.42 7.02
N GLU A 198 6.50 -5.19 7.55
CA GLU A 198 6.61 -4.95 8.99
C GLU A 198 5.26 -5.11 9.74
N SER A 199 4.13 -4.88 9.07
CA SER A 199 2.81 -4.88 9.70
C SER A 199 2.02 -6.16 9.48
N ALA A 200 2.56 -7.11 8.71
CA ALA A 200 1.87 -8.35 8.30
C ALA A 200 2.68 -9.61 8.66
N GLY A 201 3.47 -9.55 9.74
CA GLY A 201 4.30 -10.67 10.19
C GLY A 201 3.52 -11.95 10.53
N ASP A 202 2.28 -11.80 11.01
CA ASP A 202 1.38 -12.90 11.39
C ASP A 202 0.44 -13.35 10.25
N GLY A 203 0.68 -12.88 9.03
CA GLY A 203 -0.20 -13.11 7.87
C GLY A 203 -1.13 -11.95 7.59
N TRP A 204 -2.03 -12.11 6.60
CA TRP A 204 -2.88 -11.01 6.10
C TRP A 204 -4.31 -11.05 6.64
N ALA A 205 -4.62 -12.03 7.49
CA ALA A 205 -5.96 -12.24 8.01
C ALA A 205 -6.48 -11.01 8.77
N GLY A 206 -7.64 -10.51 8.37
CA GLY A 206 -8.29 -9.33 8.93
C GLY A 206 -7.66 -7.99 8.52
N LEU A 207 -6.52 -7.98 7.83
CA LEU A 207 -5.89 -6.74 7.39
C LEU A 207 -6.69 -6.12 6.23
N PRO A 208 -6.83 -4.78 6.17
CA PRO A 208 -7.60 -4.14 5.11
C PRO A 208 -6.88 -4.25 3.76
N PHE A 209 -7.60 -4.70 2.75
CA PHE A 209 -7.18 -4.63 1.34
C PHE A 209 -8.20 -3.78 0.59
N VAL A 210 -7.78 -2.59 0.17
CA VAL A 210 -8.64 -1.65 -0.55
C VAL A 210 -8.50 -1.85 -2.05
N TYR A 211 -9.59 -1.80 -2.80
CA TYR A 211 -9.56 -1.85 -4.26
C TYR A 211 -10.65 -0.99 -4.92
N ASP A 212 -10.37 -0.54 -6.15
CA ASP A 212 -11.28 0.15 -7.07
C ASP A 212 -11.17 -0.55 -8.44
N GLU A 213 -12.27 -1.13 -8.93
CA GLU A 213 -12.37 -1.69 -10.28
C GLU A 213 -12.55 -0.58 -11.34
N VAL A 214 -11.51 0.22 -11.53
CA VAL A 214 -11.51 1.40 -12.40
C VAL A 214 -11.99 1.12 -13.82
N ARG A 215 -11.54 0.00 -14.42
CA ARG A 215 -11.95 -0.41 -15.76
C ARG A 215 -11.82 -1.91 -15.92
N VAL A 216 -12.92 -2.65 -15.81
CA VAL A 216 -12.95 -4.11 -16.09
C VAL A 216 -13.96 -4.41 -17.19
N GLY A 217 -13.54 -5.10 -18.25
CA GLY A 217 -14.40 -5.42 -19.38
C GLY A 217 -15.49 -6.44 -19.04
N ALA A 218 -16.66 -6.26 -19.65
CA ALA A 218 -17.86 -7.04 -19.33
C ALA A 218 -17.88 -8.50 -19.86
N CYS A 219 -16.81 -9.01 -20.47
CA CYS A 219 -16.79 -10.41 -20.89
C CYS A 219 -16.41 -11.33 -19.71
N ALA A 220 -16.94 -12.55 -19.70
CA ALA A 220 -16.75 -13.48 -18.58
C ALA A 220 -15.28 -13.78 -18.28
N ALA A 221 -14.42 -13.84 -19.30
CA ALA A 221 -12.99 -14.11 -19.13
C ALA A 221 -12.22 -12.96 -18.46
N ARG A 222 -12.64 -11.71 -18.68
CA ARG A 222 -12.02 -10.52 -18.05
C ARG A 222 -12.44 -10.41 -16.59
N ARG A 223 -13.74 -10.55 -16.30
CA ARG A 223 -14.24 -10.64 -14.91
C ARG A 223 -13.59 -11.78 -14.13
N ALA A 224 -13.54 -12.98 -14.69
CA ALA A 224 -12.91 -14.12 -14.01
C ALA A 224 -11.42 -13.88 -13.68
N ARG A 225 -10.72 -13.06 -14.46
CA ARG A 225 -9.33 -12.67 -14.17
C ARG A 225 -9.23 -11.61 -13.07
N ALA A 226 -10.11 -10.60 -13.11
CA ALA A 226 -10.23 -9.60 -12.05
C ALA A 226 -10.57 -10.27 -10.71
N ASP A 227 -11.61 -11.11 -10.69
CA ASP A 227 -12.03 -11.89 -9.53
C ASP A 227 -10.88 -12.75 -9.03
N ALA A 228 -10.20 -13.50 -9.90
CA ALA A 228 -9.06 -14.33 -9.51
C ALA A 228 -7.87 -13.54 -8.96
N PHE A 229 -7.68 -12.28 -9.38
CA PHE A 229 -6.64 -11.42 -8.84
C PHE A 229 -7.02 -10.90 -7.45
N LEU A 230 -8.26 -10.45 -7.25
CA LEU A 230 -8.75 -10.00 -5.94
C LEU A 230 -8.81 -11.17 -4.93
N ASP A 231 -9.16 -12.36 -5.40
CA ASP A 231 -9.26 -13.60 -4.62
C ASP A 231 -7.91 -14.01 -4.01
N ILE A 232 -6.78 -13.57 -4.56
CA ILE A 232 -5.44 -13.75 -3.95
C ILE A 232 -5.43 -13.20 -2.53
N PHE A 233 -5.97 -11.99 -2.34
CA PHE A 233 -5.98 -11.30 -1.05
C PHE A 233 -7.11 -11.83 -0.15
N ALA A 234 -8.27 -12.12 -0.74
CA ALA A 234 -9.40 -12.70 -0.01
C ALA A 234 -9.07 -14.06 0.61
N ARG A 235 -8.34 -14.93 -0.11
CA ARG A 235 -7.88 -16.25 0.38
C ARG A 235 -6.93 -16.18 1.57
N GLU A 236 -6.13 -15.12 1.66
CA GLU A 236 -5.28 -14.86 2.83
C GLU A 236 -6.06 -14.26 4.01
N GLY A 237 -7.39 -14.15 3.87
CA GLY A 237 -8.29 -13.64 4.91
C GLY A 237 -8.31 -12.12 5.02
N CYS A 238 -7.85 -11.38 3.99
CA CYS A 238 -7.92 -9.92 4.02
C CYS A 238 -9.37 -9.45 4.17
N ARG A 239 -9.56 -8.33 4.88
CA ARG A 239 -10.82 -7.60 4.83
C ARG A 239 -10.85 -6.79 3.53
N MET A 240 -11.56 -7.32 2.54
CA MET A 240 -11.75 -6.70 1.23
C MET A 240 -12.65 -5.47 1.35
N VAL A 241 -12.16 -4.30 0.91
CA VAL A 241 -12.86 -3.02 0.97
C VAL A 241 -12.88 -2.39 -0.42
N GLU A 242 -14.02 -2.47 -1.09
CA GLU A 242 -14.24 -1.77 -2.35
C GLU A 242 -14.52 -0.29 -2.07
N MET A 243 -13.73 0.61 -2.65
CA MET A 243 -13.96 2.05 -2.52
C MET A 243 -13.34 2.83 -3.68
N ASP A 244 -13.92 3.97 -4.01
CA ASP A 244 -13.39 4.85 -5.04
C ASP A 244 -12.00 5.38 -4.69
N CYS A 245 -11.12 5.50 -5.68
CA CYS A 245 -9.76 6.03 -5.49
C CYS A 245 -9.71 7.41 -4.79
N ALA A 246 -10.68 8.29 -5.07
CA ALA A 246 -10.76 9.61 -4.45
C ALA A 246 -11.17 9.53 -2.98
N GLU A 247 -12.10 8.63 -2.65
CA GLU A 247 -12.52 8.38 -1.27
C GLU A 247 -11.37 7.75 -0.46
N HIS A 248 -10.67 6.78 -1.03
CA HIS A 248 -9.46 6.22 -0.45
C HIS A 248 -8.45 7.31 -0.08
N ASP A 249 -8.08 8.17 -1.02
CA ASP A 249 -7.03 9.18 -0.77
C ASP A 249 -7.47 10.20 0.28
N ALA A 250 -8.76 10.55 0.34
CA ALA A 250 -9.31 11.39 1.40
C ALA A 250 -9.14 10.76 2.80
N HIS A 251 -9.48 9.47 2.96
CA HIS A 251 -9.28 8.75 4.22
C HIS A 251 -7.79 8.55 4.54
N ALA A 252 -6.99 8.18 3.54
CA ALA A 252 -5.58 7.85 3.71
C ALA A 252 -4.72 9.10 4.00
N ALA A 253 -5.18 10.31 3.66
CA ALA A 253 -4.55 11.56 4.08
C ALA A 253 -4.66 11.75 5.59
N GLY A 254 -5.87 11.61 6.16
CA GLY A 254 -6.11 11.79 7.60
C GLY A 254 -5.58 10.66 8.50
N SER A 255 -5.28 9.50 7.93
CA SER A 255 -4.82 8.32 8.68
C SER A 255 -3.36 7.97 8.40
N GLN A 256 -3.06 7.41 7.22
CA GLN A 256 -1.74 6.90 6.88
C GLN A 256 -0.69 8.03 6.80
N PHE A 257 -0.98 9.13 6.10
CA PHE A 257 0.00 10.23 5.96
C PHE A 257 0.28 10.92 7.30
N LEU A 258 -0.74 11.12 8.14
CA LEU A 258 -0.57 11.57 9.53
C LEU A 258 0.35 10.63 10.32
N THR A 259 0.08 9.32 10.26
CA THR A 259 0.83 8.29 10.98
C THR A 259 2.30 8.29 10.59
N HIS A 260 2.63 8.35 9.29
CA HIS A 260 4.02 8.46 8.84
C HIS A 260 4.68 9.77 9.28
N THR A 261 3.95 10.88 9.24
CA THR A 261 4.49 12.18 9.64
C THR A 261 4.86 12.16 11.13
N VAL A 262 3.95 11.70 11.99
CA VAL A 262 4.20 11.58 13.44
C VAL A 262 5.35 10.61 13.70
N GLY A 263 5.36 9.43 13.08
CA GLY A 263 6.44 8.45 13.26
C GLY A 263 7.82 9.00 12.87
N ARG A 264 7.92 9.73 11.76
CA ARG A 264 9.17 10.36 11.32
C ARG A 264 9.58 11.56 12.18
N MET A 265 8.63 12.34 12.68
CA MET A 265 8.89 13.40 13.66
C MET A 265 9.45 12.82 14.96
N LEU A 266 8.86 11.73 15.46
CA LEU A 266 9.35 11.03 16.64
C LEU A 266 10.75 10.45 16.40
N ALA A 267 11.02 9.92 15.20
CA ALA A 267 12.36 9.47 14.84
C ALA A 267 13.40 10.60 14.87
N ALA A 268 13.02 11.82 14.46
CA ALA A 268 13.88 13.00 14.52
C ALA A 268 14.20 13.46 15.96
N LEU A 269 13.43 13.01 16.96
CA LEU A 269 13.77 13.20 18.39
C LEU A 269 14.79 12.17 18.90
N GLU A 270 15.20 11.20 18.06
CA GLU A 270 16.14 10.13 18.43
C GLU A 270 15.72 9.34 19.67
N LEU A 271 14.43 8.95 19.73
CA LEU A 271 13.88 8.17 20.84
C LEU A 271 14.68 6.88 21.08
N ARG A 272 14.85 6.51 22.36
CA ARG A 272 15.57 5.30 22.76
C ARG A 272 14.79 4.56 23.85
N PRO A 273 14.78 3.22 23.84
CA PRO A 273 14.22 2.44 24.94
C PRO A 273 14.88 2.78 26.27
N THR A 274 14.11 2.70 27.35
CA THR A 274 14.57 2.93 28.72
C THR A 274 14.10 1.83 29.67
N PRO A 275 14.74 1.65 30.84
CA PRO A 275 14.26 0.67 31.84
C PRO A 275 12.88 0.97 32.45
N VAL A 276 12.32 2.15 32.18
CA VAL A 276 11.04 2.64 32.75
C VAL A 276 10.02 2.97 31.65
N ASP A 277 10.16 2.33 30.49
CA ASP A 277 9.24 2.53 29.37
C ASP A 277 7.80 2.19 29.77
N THR A 278 6.90 3.15 29.51
CA THR A 278 5.47 2.89 29.64
C THR A 278 4.97 2.16 28.39
N ARG A 279 3.85 1.45 28.51
CA ARG A 279 3.18 0.81 27.34
C ARG A 279 2.88 1.81 26.21
N GLY A 280 2.57 3.06 26.57
CA GLY A 280 2.37 4.14 25.61
C GLY A 280 3.67 4.46 24.86
N TYR A 281 4.79 4.58 25.57
CA TYR A 281 6.10 4.84 24.97
C TYR A 281 6.58 3.69 24.08
N GLU A 282 6.37 2.43 24.50
CA GLU A 282 6.63 1.25 23.67
C GLU A 282 5.87 1.32 22.33
N THR A 283 4.64 1.84 22.34
CA THR A 283 3.84 2.02 21.12
C THR A 283 4.43 3.11 20.21
N LEU A 284 4.97 4.19 20.77
CA LEU A 284 5.67 5.22 19.99
C LEU A 284 6.95 4.69 19.34
N LEU A 285 7.72 3.88 20.05
CA LEU A 285 8.91 3.22 19.50
C LEU A 285 8.54 2.31 18.34
N ARG A 286 7.50 1.47 18.50
CA ARG A 286 6.97 0.64 17.40
C ARG A 286 6.47 1.46 16.21
N LEU A 287 5.86 2.62 16.47
CA LEU A 287 5.43 3.52 15.40
C LEU A 287 6.64 4.07 14.61
N VAL A 288 7.73 4.43 15.30
CA VAL A 288 8.99 4.83 14.66
C VAL A 288 9.52 3.70 13.79
N ASP A 289 9.65 2.49 14.35
CA ASP A 289 10.16 1.32 13.63
C ASP A 289 9.32 1.01 12.39
N ASN A 290 8.00 0.96 12.52
CA ASN A 290 7.08 0.67 11.43
C ASN A 290 7.15 1.72 10.31
N THR A 291 7.22 3.01 10.65
CA THR A 291 7.17 4.09 9.65
C THR A 291 8.51 4.43 9.03
N CYS A 292 9.61 4.18 9.74
CA CYS A 292 10.97 4.46 9.27
C CYS A 292 11.61 3.29 8.53
N SER A 293 11.05 2.08 8.65
CA SER A 293 11.40 0.94 7.78
C SER A 293 11.00 1.19 6.33
N ASP A 294 10.00 2.04 6.10
CA ASP A 294 9.65 2.52 4.77
C ASP A 294 10.61 3.61 4.26
N SER A 295 10.89 3.55 2.95
CA SER A 295 11.75 4.54 2.29
C SER A 295 11.21 5.96 2.41
N PHE A 296 12.11 6.95 2.45
CA PHE A 296 11.70 8.36 2.40
C PHE A 296 10.97 8.70 1.09
N ASP A 297 11.32 8.04 -0.02
CA ASP A 297 10.62 8.17 -1.31
C ASP A 297 9.13 7.82 -1.21
N LEU A 298 8.77 6.81 -0.41
CA LEU A 298 7.38 6.48 -0.15
C LEU A 298 6.68 7.65 0.54
N TYR A 299 7.26 8.15 1.64
CA TYR A 299 6.70 9.27 2.40
C TYR A 299 6.56 10.54 1.56
N ASN A 300 7.59 10.87 0.77
CA ASN A 300 7.55 11.98 -0.17
C ASN A 300 6.46 11.78 -1.23
N GLY A 301 6.28 10.55 -1.73
CA GLY A 301 5.17 10.20 -2.62
C GLY A 301 3.80 10.43 -1.98
N LEU A 302 3.63 10.08 -0.70
CA LEU A 302 2.39 10.37 0.03
C LEU A 302 2.12 11.88 0.08
N PHE A 303 3.13 12.68 0.41
CA PHE A 303 3.02 14.13 0.48
C PHE A 303 2.68 14.77 -0.88
N MET A 304 3.40 14.37 -1.94
CA MET A 304 3.27 14.97 -3.27
C MET A 304 1.94 14.66 -3.94
N TYR A 305 1.38 13.48 -3.70
CA TYR A 305 0.22 12.99 -4.46
C TYR A 305 -1.09 12.90 -3.66
N LYS A 306 -1.06 13.09 -2.32
CA LYS A 306 -2.29 13.27 -1.54
C LYS A 306 -2.64 14.76 -1.46
N LYS A 307 -3.86 15.10 -1.91
CA LYS A 307 -4.44 16.43 -1.70
C LYS A 307 -4.46 16.74 -0.20
N ASN A 308 -4.34 18.02 0.15
CA ASN A 308 -4.39 18.53 1.53
C ASN A 308 -3.25 18.08 2.46
N SER A 309 -2.18 17.44 1.96
CA SER A 309 -1.02 17.06 2.78
C SER A 309 -0.40 18.28 3.49
N THR A 310 -0.24 19.41 2.79
CA THR A 310 0.27 20.66 3.37
C THR A 310 -0.61 21.19 4.49
N GLU A 311 -1.94 21.18 4.29
CA GLU A 311 -2.89 21.62 5.32
C GLU A 311 -2.81 20.74 6.56
N LEU A 312 -2.66 19.42 6.39
CA LEU A 312 -2.48 18.52 7.53
C LEU A 312 -1.19 18.82 8.30
N LEU A 313 -0.09 19.13 7.62
CA LEU A 313 1.17 19.51 8.27
C LEU A 313 1.01 20.78 9.09
N ASN A 314 0.38 21.83 8.53
CA ASN A 314 0.10 23.08 9.24
C ASN A 314 -0.78 22.85 10.47
N ARG A 315 -1.80 22.00 10.34
CA ARG A 315 -2.68 21.63 11.48
C ARG A 315 -1.93 20.86 12.57
N LEU A 316 -0.98 20.00 12.19
CA LEU A 316 -0.15 19.26 13.14
C LEU A 316 0.80 20.20 13.91
N GLU A 317 1.43 21.14 13.21
CA GLU A 317 2.25 22.18 13.82
C GLU A 317 1.43 23.04 14.79
N TRP A 318 0.27 23.54 14.35
CA TRP A 318 -0.64 24.32 15.20
C TRP A 318 -1.09 23.54 16.43
N ALA A 319 -1.39 22.24 16.29
CA ALA A 319 -1.78 21.39 17.41
C ALA A 319 -0.64 21.25 18.44
N MET A 320 0.61 21.10 17.98
CA MET A 320 1.78 21.05 18.86
C MET A 320 1.97 22.37 19.63
N ASP A 321 1.84 23.50 18.94
CA ASP A 321 1.94 24.83 19.56
C ASP A 321 0.81 25.11 20.55
N ALA A 322 -0.41 24.70 20.23
CA ALA A 322 -1.56 24.82 21.14
C ALA A 322 -1.35 24.04 22.44
N VAL A 323 -0.84 22.80 22.35
CA VAL A 323 -0.51 21.99 23.54
C VAL A 323 0.62 22.62 24.34
N LYS A 324 1.69 23.08 23.65
CA LYS A 324 2.81 23.78 24.26
C LYS A 324 2.33 25.03 25.02
N LYS A 325 1.50 25.87 24.40
CA LYS A 325 0.96 27.09 25.00
C LYS A 325 0.20 26.80 26.29
N ARG A 326 -0.65 25.77 26.31
CA ARG A 326 -1.40 25.37 27.52
C ARG A 326 -0.48 25.02 28.69
N LEU A 327 0.67 24.39 28.44
CA LEU A 327 1.65 24.08 29.47
C LEU A 327 2.31 25.35 30.03
N PHE A 328 2.71 26.28 29.16
CA PHE A 328 3.34 27.54 29.58
C PHE A 328 2.37 28.49 30.30
N ASP A 329 1.12 28.57 29.85
CA ASP A 329 0.09 29.38 30.52
C ASP A 329 -0.17 28.87 31.95
N GLY A 330 -0.23 27.54 32.13
CA GLY A 330 -0.33 26.92 33.44
C GLY A 330 0.87 27.24 34.35
N LEU A 331 2.09 27.18 33.80
CA LEU A 331 3.32 27.54 34.52
C LEU A 331 3.32 29.02 34.95
N HIS A 332 2.95 29.94 34.06
CA HIS A 332 2.84 31.36 34.39
C HIS A 332 1.80 31.62 35.48
N GLY A 333 0.67 30.88 35.48
CA GLY A 333 -0.33 30.96 36.54
C GLY A 333 0.20 30.52 37.91
N VAL A 334 1.00 29.45 37.96
CA VAL A 334 1.65 28.99 39.19
C VAL A 334 2.70 30.00 39.67
N LEU A 335 3.57 30.46 38.77
CA LEU A 335 4.62 31.42 39.10
C LEU A 335 4.05 32.76 39.57
N ARG A 336 2.97 33.25 38.95
CA ARG A 336 2.30 34.49 39.37
C ARG A 336 1.79 34.38 40.81
N ARG A 337 1.12 33.28 41.16
CA ARG A 337 0.66 33.06 42.56
C ARG A 337 1.84 33.00 43.54
N GLN A 338 2.89 32.26 43.18
CA GLN A 338 4.08 32.14 44.04
C GLN A 338 4.89 33.43 44.18
N LEU A 339 4.85 34.34 43.21
CA LEU A 339 5.61 35.60 43.24
C LEU A 339 4.82 36.77 43.84
N PHE A 340 3.49 36.76 43.74
CA PHE A 340 2.65 37.90 44.13
C PHE A 340 1.67 37.61 45.28
N ASP A 341 1.43 36.34 45.66
CA ASP A 341 0.60 35.99 46.83
C ASP A 341 1.45 35.81 48.12
N PHE A 342 2.67 36.39 48.17
CA PHE A 342 3.53 36.45 49.35
C PHE A 342 3.44 37.76 50.14
N ASP A 343 2.44 38.61 49.87
CA ASP A 343 2.09 39.70 50.78
C ASP A 343 1.00 39.19 51.72
N GLY A 344 1.45 38.81 52.91
CA GLY A 344 0.61 38.19 53.94
C GLY A 344 -0.63 39.02 54.27
N GLU A 345 -1.76 38.33 54.39
CA GLU A 345 -2.87 38.84 55.19
C GLU A 345 -2.35 39.15 56.60
N PRO A 346 -2.46 40.39 57.11
CA PRO A 346 -2.29 40.61 58.53
C PRO A 346 -3.45 39.90 59.26
N PRO A 347 -3.19 39.30 60.43
CA PRO A 347 -4.24 38.60 61.18
C PRO A 347 -5.33 39.61 61.55
N ALA A 348 -6.58 39.19 61.35
CA ALA A 348 -7.78 39.95 61.68
C ALA A 348 -7.68 40.54 63.09
N ALA A 349 -7.53 41.86 63.17
CA ALA A 349 -7.82 42.59 64.39
C ALA A 349 -9.35 42.72 64.47
N GLU A 350 -9.96 41.93 65.36
CA GLU A 350 -11.29 42.23 65.89
C GLU A 350 -11.29 43.69 66.38
N MET A 351 -12.03 44.55 65.70
CA MET A 351 -12.48 45.81 66.26
C MET A 351 -13.99 45.86 66.18
N VAL A 352 -14.60 45.37 67.26
CA VAL A 352 -15.99 45.65 67.61
C VAL A 352 -16.12 47.15 67.82
N VAL A 353 -16.80 47.86 66.91
CA VAL A 353 -17.48 49.11 67.23
C VAL A 353 -18.86 49.12 66.57
N VAL A 354 -19.81 49.42 67.44
CA VAL A 354 -21.26 49.43 67.36
C VAL A 354 -21.81 50.56 66.46
N GLY A 355 -22.76 50.21 65.59
CA GLY A 355 -24.04 50.93 65.41
C GLY A 355 -24.14 52.05 64.36
N GLY A 356 -25.17 51.98 63.52
CA GLY A 356 -25.79 53.14 62.87
C GLY A 356 -26.31 52.94 61.44
N ASP A 357 -27.46 52.29 61.34
CA ASP A 357 -28.66 52.58 60.51
C ASP A 357 -28.57 53.12 59.06
N ASP A 358 -29.46 52.49 58.27
CA ASP A 358 -30.39 53.08 57.29
C ASP A 358 -30.13 53.01 55.76
N LEU A 359 -30.98 52.13 55.17
CA LEU A 359 -31.93 52.38 54.07
C LEU A 359 -31.49 52.15 52.59
N ASP A 360 -32.19 51.16 52.02
CA ASP A 360 -33.01 51.25 50.81
C ASP A 360 -32.37 51.27 49.41
N ASN A 361 -32.53 50.14 48.72
CA ASN A 361 -33.61 49.93 47.73
C ASN A 361 -33.20 49.66 46.26
N ASP A 362 -33.83 48.57 45.77
CA ASP A 362 -34.24 48.15 44.43
C ASP A 362 -33.27 47.99 43.24
N GLY A 363 -33.33 46.78 42.68
CA GLY A 363 -33.98 46.62 41.36
C GLY A 363 -33.13 46.00 40.25
N ASP A 364 -33.35 44.70 40.01
CA ASP A 364 -33.66 43.99 38.74
C ASP A 364 -33.47 44.79 37.41
N ASP A 365 -33.14 44.26 36.22
CA ASP A 365 -33.36 42.95 35.60
C ASP A 365 -32.69 42.94 34.19
N GLU A 366 -32.54 41.73 33.61
CA GLU A 366 -32.50 41.30 32.18
C GLU A 366 -31.88 42.17 31.05
N GLY A 367 -31.00 41.61 30.21
CA GLY A 367 -31.35 41.01 28.89
C GLY A 367 -31.14 42.06 27.77
N ASP A 368 -30.61 41.86 26.57
CA ASP A 368 -30.51 40.72 25.67
C ASP A 368 -29.55 41.11 24.51
N ALA A 369 -29.12 40.13 23.73
CA ALA A 369 -28.29 40.29 22.53
C ALA A 369 -29.12 40.72 21.28
N ASP A 370 -28.48 41.31 20.26
CA ASP A 370 -28.24 40.64 18.96
C ASP A 370 -27.82 41.61 17.82
N ALA A 371 -27.13 40.98 16.87
CA ALA A 371 -26.55 41.29 15.57
C ALA A 371 -26.98 42.52 14.75
N GLY A 372 -25.97 43.13 14.13
CA GLY A 372 -26.11 43.97 12.94
C GLY A 372 -25.64 43.20 11.69
N ASP A 373 -26.53 43.11 10.71
CA ASP A 373 -26.25 42.64 9.35
C ASP A 373 -25.93 43.85 8.46
N GLY A 374 -24.83 43.76 7.72
CA GLY A 374 -24.34 44.79 6.81
C GLY A 374 -24.46 44.35 5.36
N ASP A 375 -25.38 45.01 4.66
CA ASP A 375 -25.64 44.96 3.22
C ASP A 375 -24.54 45.75 2.46
N GLU A 376 -23.99 45.21 1.37
CA GLU A 376 -23.76 46.02 0.17
C GLU A 376 -23.51 45.21 -1.11
N SER A 377 -24.28 45.62 -2.10
CA SER A 377 -24.40 45.24 -3.51
C SER A 377 -23.15 45.41 -4.39
N GLY A 378 -23.12 44.69 -5.51
CA GLY A 378 -22.31 45.04 -6.69
C GLY A 378 -22.52 44.12 -7.89
N ALA A 379 -23.22 44.63 -8.90
CA ALA A 379 -23.72 43.93 -10.08
C ALA A 379 -22.75 43.86 -11.28
N GLY A 380 -23.09 43.03 -12.28
CA GLY A 380 -22.58 43.05 -13.66
C GLY A 380 -22.24 41.65 -14.18
N ALA A 381 -23.12 40.90 -14.86
CA ALA A 381 -23.65 41.03 -16.23
C ALA A 381 -22.75 40.41 -17.33
N GLU A 382 -23.38 39.48 -18.05
CA GLU A 382 -23.21 39.05 -19.45
C GLU A 382 -22.25 37.90 -19.86
N GLU A 383 -22.88 37.01 -20.64
CA GLU A 383 -22.45 35.89 -21.52
C GLU A 383 -21.89 34.57 -20.98
#